data_AF-A0A853BS96-F1
#
_entry.id   AF-A0A853BS96-F1
#
_cell.length_a   1.000
_cell.length_b   1.000
_cell.length_c   1.000
_cell.angle_alpha   90.00
_cell.angle_beta   90.00
_cell.angle_gamma   90.00
#
_symmetry.space_group_name_H-M   'P 1'
#
loop_
_entity.id
_entity.type
_entity.pdbx_description
1 polymer ?
#
loop_
_entity_poly.entity_id
_entity_poly.type
_entity_poly.pdbx_seq_one_letter_code
_entity_poly.pdbx_strand_id
1 'polypeptide(L)'
;MSATEEGSVAKLIEIAHPPTPRQRLTEWASRPPGRLYIPACTLVGLILLYEDSVPGGHLPSFLLGMGGGALLAAMGALRLGIAMSIARPMILRYWLRWISAPLIALAAIVLSVTDIPLQARVESSVAALEEVRKTADPASTMPLDQWAGMYPLEALTVTPDGVTRYTVRGAGLLDASGLAYSRKELPTDVFVEGHGGVVYEHISGDWYSWSEY
;
A
#
# COMPACT_ATOMS: atom_id res chain seq x y z
N MET A 1 16.70 -45.20 -33.67
CA MET A 1 15.34 -44.71 -33.36
C MET A 1 14.62 -44.60 -34.68
N SER A 2 13.61 -45.46 -34.86
CA SER A 2 13.04 -45.82 -36.16
C SER A 2 11.98 -44.79 -36.58
N ALA A 3 11.94 -44.43 -37.87
CA ALA A 3 10.97 -43.52 -38.51
C ALA A 3 9.48 -43.83 -38.22
N THR A 4 9.18 -45.01 -37.67
CA THR A 4 7.87 -45.38 -37.15
C THR A 4 7.44 -44.60 -35.91
N GLU A 5 8.37 -44.12 -35.07
CA GLU A 5 8.04 -43.27 -33.91
C GLU A 5 7.68 -41.85 -34.33
N GLU A 6 8.40 -41.27 -35.30
CA GLU A 6 8.11 -39.92 -35.82
C GLU A 6 6.73 -39.83 -36.49
N GLY A 7 6.35 -40.85 -37.27
CA GLY A 7 5.02 -40.92 -37.88
C GLY A 7 3.88 -41.14 -36.87
N SER A 8 4.17 -41.77 -35.73
CA SER A 8 3.19 -41.99 -34.66
C SER A 8 2.94 -40.72 -33.84
N VAL A 9 3.99 -39.95 -33.54
CA VAL A 9 3.87 -38.66 -32.85
C VAL A 9 3.17 -37.62 -33.73
N ALA A 10 3.49 -37.58 -35.04
CA ALA A 10 2.82 -36.70 -35.99
C ALA A 10 1.31 -36.98 -36.08
N LYS A 11 0.90 -38.25 -36.14
CA LYS A 11 -0.53 -38.63 -36.10
C LYS A 11 -1.21 -38.31 -34.77
N LEU A 12 -0.50 -38.43 -33.65
CA LEU A 12 -1.04 -38.07 -32.34
C LEU A 12 -1.26 -36.55 -32.19
N ILE A 13 -0.39 -35.73 -32.78
CA ILE A 13 -0.55 -34.27 -32.83
C ILE A 13 -1.71 -33.87 -33.77
N GLU A 14 -1.91 -34.61 -34.87
CA GLU A 14 -3.01 -34.38 -35.82
C GLU A 14 -4.40 -34.70 -35.22
N ILE A 15 -4.48 -35.66 -34.29
CA ILE A 15 -5.72 -36.04 -33.58
C ILE A 15 -5.98 -35.17 -32.34
N ALA A 16 -4.93 -34.50 -31.82
CA ALA A 16 -5.03 -33.64 -30.66
C ALA A 16 -5.83 -32.38 -31.01
N HIS A 17 -7.11 -32.37 -30.62
CA HIS A 17 -7.95 -31.19 -30.74
C HIS A 17 -7.31 -30.04 -29.94
N PRO A 18 -7.25 -28.82 -30.50
CA PRO A 18 -6.68 -27.69 -29.79
C PRO A 18 -7.42 -27.50 -28.46
N PRO A 19 -6.70 -27.25 -27.35
CA PRO A 19 -7.31 -27.18 -26.04
C PRO A 19 -8.37 -26.08 -26.03
N THR A 20 -9.55 -26.44 -25.54
CA THR A 20 -10.67 -25.51 -25.36
C THR A 20 -10.25 -24.39 -24.38
N PRO A 21 -10.84 -23.19 -24.49
CA PRO A 21 -10.50 -22.08 -23.58
C PRO A 21 -10.66 -22.45 -22.10
N ARG A 22 -11.64 -23.30 -21.76
CA ARG A 22 -11.82 -23.84 -20.40
C ARG A 22 -10.66 -24.74 -19.95
N GLN A 23 -10.15 -25.60 -20.84
CA GLN A 23 -9.00 -26.46 -20.54
C GLN A 23 -7.73 -25.62 -20.34
N ARG A 24 -7.49 -24.62 -21.19
CA ARG A 24 -6.35 -23.70 -21.03
C ARG A 24 -6.41 -22.94 -19.69
N LEU A 25 -7.60 -22.47 -19.31
CA LEU A 25 -7.81 -21.79 -18.03
C LEU A 25 -7.50 -22.72 -16.84
N THR A 26 -7.94 -23.97 -16.92
CA THR A 26 -7.75 -24.98 -15.88
C THR A 26 -6.27 -25.38 -15.75
N GLU A 27 -5.58 -25.59 -16.86
CA GLU A 27 -4.14 -25.87 -16.88
C GLU A 27 -3.31 -24.69 -16.35
N TRP A 28 -3.67 -23.46 -16.70
CA TRP A 28 -3.01 -22.27 -16.19
C TRP A 28 -3.25 -22.09 -14.68
N ALA A 29 -4.48 -22.31 -14.20
CA ALA A 29 -4.86 -22.12 -12.80
C ALA A 29 -4.30 -23.22 -11.88
N SER A 30 -4.17 -24.46 -12.37
CA SER A 30 -3.62 -25.59 -11.60
C SER A 30 -2.11 -25.57 -11.44
N ARG A 31 -1.39 -24.80 -12.27
CA ARG A 31 0.06 -24.58 -12.09
C ARG A 31 0.30 -23.74 -10.84
N PRO A 32 1.31 -24.09 -10.02
CA PRO A 32 1.62 -23.31 -8.82
C PRO A 32 1.90 -21.84 -9.17
N PRO A 33 1.62 -20.91 -8.25
CA PRO A 33 1.92 -19.49 -8.45
C PRO A 33 3.36 -19.32 -8.93
N GLY A 34 3.52 -18.61 -10.05
CA GLY A 34 4.81 -18.46 -10.70
C GLY A 34 5.79 -17.65 -9.85
N ARG A 35 7.08 -17.75 -10.16
CA ARG A 35 8.15 -17.03 -9.44
C ARG A 35 7.98 -15.52 -9.41
N LEU A 36 7.20 -14.94 -10.34
CA LEU A 36 6.94 -13.50 -10.42
C LEU A 36 5.68 -13.06 -9.66
N TYR A 37 4.75 -13.96 -9.35
CA TYR A 37 3.49 -13.59 -8.69
C TYR A 37 3.71 -13.14 -7.25
N ILE A 38 4.50 -13.89 -6.49
CA ILE A 38 4.79 -13.56 -5.09
C ILE A 38 5.54 -12.22 -4.98
N PRO A 39 6.64 -11.97 -5.74
CA PRO A 39 7.28 -10.65 -5.75
C PRO A 39 6.35 -9.52 -6.16
N ALA A 40 5.44 -9.73 -7.13
CA ALA A 40 4.47 -8.72 -7.52
C ALA A 40 3.49 -8.41 -6.37
N CYS A 41 2.98 -9.42 -5.66
CA CYS A 41 2.15 -9.23 -4.47
C CYS A 41 2.91 -8.50 -3.36
N THR A 42 4.18 -8.86 -3.13
CA THR A 42 5.04 -8.17 -2.16
C THR A 42 5.22 -6.71 -2.53
N LEU A 43 5.52 -6.41 -3.80
CA LEU A 43 5.72 -5.04 -4.27
C LEU A 43 4.45 -4.20 -4.09
N VAL A 44 3.28 -4.73 -4.48
CA VAL A 44 2.00 -4.04 -4.30
C VAL A 44 1.67 -3.84 -2.82
N GLY A 45 1.94 -4.83 -1.97
CA GLY A 45 1.80 -4.69 -0.52
C GLY A 45 2.68 -3.59 0.05
N LEU A 46 3.94 -3.48 -0.41
CA LEU A 46 4.84 -2.40 -0.01
C LEU A 46 4.36 -1.02 -0.49
N ILE A 47 3.79 -0.92 -1.68
CA ILE A 47 3.20 0.33 -2.19
C ILE A 47 2.01 0.76 -1.32
N LEU A 48 1.16 -0.19 -0.92
CA LEU A 48 0.03 0.08 -0.02
C LEU A 48 0.49 0.50 1.38
N LEU A 49 1.55 -0.11 1.91
CA LEU A 49 2.12 0.31 3.20
C LEU A 49 2.82 1.67 3.11
N TYR A 50 3.40 2.00 1.96
CA TYR A 50 3.95 3.33 1.71
C TYR A 50 2.84 4.38 1.71
N GLU A 51 1.72 4.11 1.01
CA GLU A 51 0.53 4.96 1.01
C GLU A 51 0.04 5.25 2.43
N ASP A 52 -0.14 4.20 3.21
CA ASP A 52 -0.60 4.26 4.59
C ASP A 52 0.34 5.09 5.50
N SER A 53 1.63 5.14 5.18
CA SER A 53 2.61 5.94 5.92
C SER A 53 2.63 7.44 5.57
N VAL A 54 1.86 7.88 4.57
CA VAL A 54 1.78 9.29 4.15
C VAL A 54 0.51 9.92 4.72
N PRO A 55 0.59 11.02 5.50
CA PRO A 55 -0.58 11.65 6.08
C PRO A 55 -1.55 12.15 5.00
N GLY A 56 -2.83 11.78 5.08
CA GLY A 56 -3.84 12.15 4.08
C GLY A 56 -3.79 11.37 2.75
N GLY A 57 -2.88 10.39 2.63
CA GLY A 57 -2.72 9.54 1.44
C GLY A 57 -1.97 10.21 0.29
N HIS A 58 -1.63 9.45 -0.75
CA HIS A 58 -0.94 9.95 -1.94
C HIS A 58 -1.56 9.35 -3.22
N LEU A 59 -2.40 10.15 -3.90
CA LEU A 59 -3.31 9.71 -4.96
C LEU A 59 -2.69 8.75 -6.02
N PRO A 60 -1.49 9.01 -6.58
CA PRO A 60 -0.87 8.10 -7.54
C PRO A 60 -0.64 6.68 -7.02
N SER A 61 -0.15 6.55 -5.79
CA SER A 61 0.23 5.25 -5.22
C SER A 61 -0.98 4.56 -4.58
N PHE A 62 -2.02 5.30 -4.19
CA PHE A 62 -3.34 4.74 -3.91
C PHE A 62 -3.93 4.02 -5.12
N LEU A 63 -3.92 4.66 -6.30
CA LEU A 63 -4.44 4.05 -7.53
C LEU A 63 -3.64 2.80 -7.94
N LEU A 64 -2.31 2.87 -7.84
CA LEU A 64 -1.43 1.74 -8.17
C LEU A 64 -1.56 0.60 -7.17
N GLY A 65 -1.59 0.90 -5.87
CA GLY A 65 -1.73 -0.07 -4.80
C GLY A 65 -3.08 -0.75 -4.82
N MET A 66 -4.18 0.01 -4.86
CA MET A 66 -5.53 -0.53 -4.84
C MET A 66 -5.88 -1.23 -6.15
N GLY A 67 -5.58 -0.62 -7.31
CA GLY A 67 -5.83 -1.22 -8.61
C GLY A 67 -4.99 -2.48 -8.85
N GLY A 68 -3.68 -2.41 -8.56
CA GLY A 68 -2.79 -3.56 -8.65
C GLY A 68 -3.15 -4.66 -7.66
N GLY A 69 -3.51 -4.30 -6.43
CA GLY A 69 -3.93 -5.20 -5.37
C GLY A 69 -5.21 -5.96 -5.72
N ALA A 70 -6.24 -5.25 -6.18
CA ALA A 70 -7.51 -5.84 -6.59
C ALA A 70 -7.33 -6.83 -7.75
N LEU A 71 -6.52 -6.48 -8.76
CA LEU A 71 -6.21 -7.37 -9.88
C LEU A 71 -5.47 -8.64 -9.43
N LEU A 72 -4.44 -8.50 -8.60
CA LEU A 72 -3.69 -9.64 -8.09
C LEU A 72 -4.51 -10.52 -7.16
N ALA A 73 -5.39 -9.92 -6.35
CA ALA A 73 -6.32 -10.63 -5.46
C ALA A 73 -7.38 -11.39 -6.26
N ALA A 74 -8.01 -10.76 -7.25
CA ALA A 74 -8.98 -11.41 -8.15
C ALA A 74 -8.32 -12.57 -8.90
N MET A 75 -7.10 -12.37 -9.41
CA MET A 75 -6.34 -13.42 -10.07
C MET A 75 -5.99 -14.57 -9.11
N GLY A 76 -5.57 -14.26 -7.89
CA GLY A 76 -5.26 -15.24 -6.85
C GLY A 76 -6.48 -16.05 -6.43
N ALA A 77 -7.61 -15.38 -6.17
CA ALA A 77 -8.88 -16.00 -5.80
C ALA A 77 -9.42 -16.92 -6.90
N LEU A 78 -9.36 -16.48 -8.16
CA LEU A 78 -9.75 -17.29 -9.31
C LEU A 78 -8.88 -18.56 -9.41
N ARG A 79 -7.55 -18.42 -9.29
CA ARG A 79 -6.63 -19.58 -9.36
C ARG A 79 -6.86 -20.53 -8.18
N LEU A 80 -7.03 -20.01 -6.97
CA LEU A 80 -7.26 -20.81 -5.78
C LEU A 80 -8.59 -21.57 -5.86
N GLY A 81 -9.67 -20.91 -6.30
CA GLY A 81 -10.99 -21.54 -6.45
C GLY A 81 -10.99 -22.70 -7.47
N ILE A 82 -10.32 -22.50 -8.61
CA ILE A 82 -10.16 -23.56 -9.62
C ILE A 82 -9.27 -24.70 -9.10
N ALA A 83 -8.13 -24.36 -8.48
CA ALA A 83 -7.20 -25.35 -7.95
C ALA A 83 -7.79 -26.18 -6.80
N MET A 84 -8.61 -25.58 -5.93
CA MET A 84 -9.32 -26.31 -4.86
C MET A 84 -10.34 -27.31 -5.40
N SER A 85 -10.88 -27.06 -6.59
CA SER A 85 -11.89 -27.90 -7.23
C SER A 85 -11.26 -29.09 -7.98
N ILE A 86 -10.06 -28.95 -8.53
CA ILE A 86 -9.50 -29.90 -9.52
C ILE A 86 -8.10 -30.42 -9.13
N ALA A 87 -7.32 -29.67 -8.34
CA ALA A 87 -5.89 -29.89 -8.12
C ALA A 87 -5.47 -29.91 -6.63
N ARG A 88 -6.35 -30.39 -5.74
CA ARG A 88 -6.07 -30.54 -4.29
C ARG A 88 -4.73 -31.17 -3.92
N PRO A 89 -4.28 -32.30 -4.50
CA PRO A 89 -2.99 -32.89 -4.14
C PRO A 89 -1.80 -31.99 -4.50
N MET A 90 -1.93 -31.17 -5.56
CA MET A 90 -0.90 -30.23 -5.97
C MET A 90 -0.82 -29.00 -5.05
N ILE A 91 -1.96 -28.59 -4.49
CA ILE A 91 -2.02 -27.55 -3.44
C ILE A 91 -1.27 -28.04 -2.20
N LEU A 92 -1.53 -29.26 -1.73
CA LEU A 92 -0.87 -29.79 -0.53
C LEU A 92 0.66 -29.84 -0.68
N ARG A 93 1.16 -30.23 -1.86
CA ARG A 93 2.61 -30.29 -2.12
C ARG A 93 3.29 -28.91 -2.18
N TYR A 94 2.58 -27.88 -2.61
CA TYR A 94 3.12 -26.52 -2.77
C TYR A 94 2.40 -25.49 -1.90
N TRP A 95 1.86 -25.92 -0.76
CA TRP A 95 0.92 -25.14 0.06
C TRP A 95 1.48 -23.77 0.50
N LEU A 96 2.77 -23.72 0.84
CA LEU A 96 3.51 -22.50 1.17
C LEU A 96 3.36 -21.42 0.09
N ARG A 97 3.44 -21.77 -1.19
CA ARG A 97 3.28 -20.80 -2.29
C ARG A 97 1.85 -20.30 -2.43
N TRP A 98 0.88 -21.15 -2.12
CA TRP A 98 -0.54 -20.80 -2.17
C TRP A 98 -0.95 -19.90 -1.01
N ILE A 99 -0.39 -20.11 0.18
CA ILE A 99 -0.71 -19.31 1.37
C ILE A 99 0.12 -18.03 1.47
N SER A 100 1.25 -17.92 0.76
CA SER A 100 2.14 -16.74 0.78
C SER A 100 1.41 -15.45 0.41
N ALA A 101 0.63 -15.44 -0.67
CA ALA A 101 -0.08 -14.22 -1.10
C ALA A 101 -1.16 -13.77 -0.09
N PRO A 102 -2.03 -14.65 0.43
CA PRO A 102 -2.91 -14.32 1.55
C PRO A 102 -2.18 -13.84 2.80
N LEU A 103 -1.04 -14.44 3.15
CA LEU A 103 -0.25 -14.01 4.31
C LEU A 103 0.36 -12.62 4.10
N ILE A 104 0.86 -12.31 2.89
CA ILE A 104 1.36 -10.97 2.56
C ILE A 104 0.24 -9.95 2.67
N ALA A 105 -0.94 -10.26 2.11
CA ALA A 105 -2.11 -9.38 2.20
C ALA A 105 -2.54 -9.19 3.66
N LEU A 106 -2.62 -10.27 4.44
CA LEU A 106 -2.96 -10.21 5.86
C LEU A 106 -1.94 -9.38 6.64
N ALA A 107 -0.64 -9.57 6.41
CA ALA A 107 0.40 -8.79 7.06
C ALA A 107 0.29 -7.30 6.71
N ALA A 108 0.02 -6.96 5.44
CA ALA A 108 -0.19 -5.58 5.02
C ALA A 108 -1.42 -4.95 5.71
N ILE A 109 -2.53 -5.69 5.78
CA ILE A 109 -3.75 -5.24 6.48
C ILE A 109 -3.47 -5.03 7.98
N VAL A 110 -2.81 -5.97 8.63
CA VAL A 110 -2.48 -5.87 10.06
C VAL A 110 -1.60 -4.65 10.32
N LEU A 111 -0.58 -4.43 9.50
CA LEU A 111 0.30 -3.27 9.63
C LEU A 111 -0.43 -1.95 9.41
N SER A 112 -1.33 -1.87 8.43
CA SER A 112 -2.13 -0.68 8.16
C SER A 112 -3.13 -0.38 9.28
N VAL A 113 -3.89 -1.39 9.74
CA VAL A 113 -4.87 -1.22 10.84
C VAL A 113 -4.22 -0.85 12.18
N THR A 114 -2.92 -1.10 12.34
CA THR A 114 -2.19 -0.76 13.56
C THR A 114 -1.40 0.54 13.45
N ASP A 115 -1.48 1.24 12.32
CA ASP A 115 -0.77 2.49 12.02
C ASP A 115 0.75 2.41 12.26
N ILE A 116 1.32 1.19 12.31
CA ILE A 116 2.74 0.96 12.61
C ILE A 116 3.63 1.66 11.56
N PRO A 117 3.36 1.58 10.24
CA PRO A 117 4.18 2.26 9.24
C PRO A 117 4.20 3.78 9.44
N LEU A 118 3.04 4.38 9.72
CA LEU A 118 2.92 5.82 9.95
C LEU A 118 3.64 6.24 11.22
N GLN A 119 3.39 5.55 12.34
CA GLN A 119 4.06 5.83 13.62
C GLN A 119 5.58 5.71 13.49
N ALA A 120 6.09 4.63 12.89
CA ALA A 120 7.53 4.43 12.72
C ALA A 120 8.18 5.52 11.84
N ARG A 121 7.48 5.98 10.80
CA ARG A 121 7.96 7.05 9.91
C ARG A 121 7.97 8.41 10.62
N VAL A 122 6.95 8.71 11.43
CA VAL A 122 6.91 9.93 12.25
C VAL A 122 8.00 9.88 13.32
N GLU A 123 8.07 8.81 14.11
CA GLU A 123 9.05 8.63 15.19
C GLU A 123 10.49 8.79 14.71
N SER A 124 10.82 8.20 13.55
CA SER A 124 12.14 8.37 12.93
C SER A 124 12.44 9.78 12.39
N SER A 125 11.39 10.60 12.20
CA SER A 125 11.49 11.96 11.67
C SER A 125 11.33 13.06 12.73
N VAL A 126 10.92 12.74 13.96
CA VAL A 126 10.61 13.72 15.04
C VAL A 126 11.75 14.72 15.25
N ALA A 127 12.98 14.24 15.42
CA ALA A 127 14.12 15.11 15.71
C ALA A 127 14.36 16.15 14.60
N ALA A 128 14.23 15.75 13.34
CA ALA A 128 14.38 16.65 12.20
C ALA A 128 13.21 17.64 12.08
N LEU A 129 11.98 17.18 12.32
CA LEU A 129 10.80 18.06 12.32
C LEU A 129 10.87 19.10 13.44
N GLU A 130 11.29 18.72 14.64
CA GLU A 130 11.51 19.64 15.75
C GLU A 130 12.63 20.65 15.49
N GLU A 131 13.68 20.27 14.74
CA GLU A 131 14.73 21.19 14.32
C GLU A 131 14.18 22.26 13.36
N VAL A 132 13.38 21.85 12.37
CA VAL A 132 12.70 22.78 11.46
C VAL A 132 11.73 23.70 12.20
N ARG A 133 11.06 23.20 13.24
CA ARG A 133 10.19 24.04 14.07
C ARG A 133 10.93 25.19 14.76
N LYS A 134 12.20 25.00 15.13
CA LYS A 134 13.00 26.04 15.81
C LYS A 134 13.27 27.25 14.93
N THR A 135 13.16 27.10 13.60
CA THR A 135 13.35 28.21 12.66
C THR A 135 12.06 28.98 12.38
N ALA A 136 10.93 28.55 12.96
CA ALA A 136 9.62 29.14 12.70
C ALA A 136 9.31 30.28 13.67
N ASP A 137 8.78 31.38 13.13
CA ASP A 137 8.22 32.43 13.96
C ASP A 137 6.84 32.00 14.50
N PRO A 138 6.49 32.35 15.76
CA PRO A 138 5.16 32.11 16.29
C PRO A 138 4.08 32.78 15.44
N ALA A 139 2.93 32.12 15.28
CA ALA A 139 1.78 32.65 14.53
C ALA A 139 2.10 33.03 13.06
N SER A 140 2.99 32.28 12.41
CA SER A 140 3.40 32.53 11.02
C SER A 140 3.22 31.30 10.13
N THR A 141 3.07 31.55 8.83
CA THR A 141 3.19 30.54 7.78
C THR A 141 4.44 30.84 6.97
N MET A 142 5.34 29.87 6.90
CA MET A 142 6.59 29.96 6.15
C MET A 142 6.62 28.86 5.08
N PRO A 143 6.85 29.21 3.81
CA PRO A 143 7.09 28.20 2.78
C PRO A 143 8.40 27.46 3.06
N LEU A 144 8.40 26.16 2.82
CA LEU A 144 9.56 25.29 2.93
C LEU A 144 9.75 24.54 1.62
N ASP A 145 10.99 24.37 1.20
CA ASP A 145 11.33 23.50 0.07
C ASP A 145 12.50 22.60 0.47
N GLN A 146 12.29 21.84 1.54
CA GLN A 146 13.32 20.99 2.11
C GLN A 146 12.75 19.71 2.71
N TRP A 147 13.62 18.74 2.90
CA TRP A 147 13.29 17.50 3.59
C TRP A 147 13.51 17.65 5.09
N ALA A 148 12.57 17.13 5.88
CA ALA A 148 12.72 16.94 7.31
C ALA A 148 12.50 15.45 7.64
N GLY A 149 13.58 14.73 7.92
CA GLY A 149 13.54 13.29 8.07
C GLY A 149 13.09 12.60 6.78
N MET A 150 11.99 11.83 6.86
CA MET A 150 11.41 11.12 5.72
C MET A 150 10.28 11.89 5.01
N TYR A 151 10.08 13.17 5.33
CA TYR A 151 9.00 13.99 4.77
C TYR A 151 9.55 15.16 3.93
N PRO A 152 9.13 15.28 2.67
CA PRO A 152 9.35 16.50 1.89
C PRO A 152 8.36 17.57 2.38
N LEU A 153 8.86 18.65 2.97
CA LEU A 153 8.01 19.74 3.48
C LEU A 153 7.81 20.81 2.42
N GLU A 154 6.57 21.31 2.33
CA GLU A 154 6.17 22.41 1.46
C GLU A 154 5.92 23.71 2.24
N ALA A 155 5.43 23.59 3.47
CA ALA A 155 5.20 24.74 4.33
C ALA A 155 5.21 24.33 5.79
N LEU A 156 5.41 25.33 6.64
CA LEU A 156 5.26 25.23 8.08
C LEU A 156 4.33 26.34 8.53
N THR A 157 3.26 25.99 9.23
CA THR A 157 2.31 26.94 9.81
C THR A 157 2.25 26.75 11.31
N VAL A 158 2.56 27.79 12.07
CA VAL A 158 2.34 27.83 13.51
C VAL A 158 1.07 28.62 13.78
N THR A 159 0.06 27.99 14.35
CA THR A 159 -1.21 28.65 14.68
C THR A 159 -1.09 29.47 15.98
N PRO A 160 -1.98 30.45 16.20
CA PRO A 160 -1.95 31.29 17.41
C PRO A 160 -2.09 30.51 18.73
N ASP A 161 -2.77 29.37 18.71
CA ASP A 161 -2.97 28.46 19.84
C ASP A 161 -1.78 27.51 20.07
N GLY A 162 -0.77 27.54 19.20
CA GLY A 162 0.52 26.86 19.38
C GLY A 162 0.67 25.53 18.64
N VAL A 163 -0.30 25.15 17.80
CA VAL A 163 -0.21 23.97 16.94
C VAL A 163 0.74 24.25 15.79
N THR A 164 1.67 23.32 15.54
CA THR A 164 2.62 23.42 14.42
C THR A 164 2.20 22.44 13.34
N ARG A 165 1.75 22.95 12.20
CA ARG A 165 1.36 22.18 11.01
C ARG A 165 2.48 22.17 9.99
N TYR A 166 2.96 20.99 9.66
CA TYR A 166 3.90 20.71 8.59
C TYR A 166 3.10 20.25 7.38
N THR A 167 3.09 21.04 6.31
CA THR A 167 2.48 20.64 5.03
C THR A 167 3.47 19.74 4.30
N VAL A 168 3.05 18.52 3.98
CA VAL A 168 3.89 17.55 3.28
C VAL A 168 3.59 17.63 1.80
N ARG A 169 4.64 17.77 0.98
CA ARG A 169 4.49 17.89 -0.46
C ARG A 169 3.87 16.62 -1.05
N GLY A 170 2.79 16.80 -1.80
CA GLY A 170 2.07 15.72 -2.47
C GLY A 170 1.30 14.80 -1.52
N ALA A 171 1.19 15.17 -0.24
CA ALA A 171 0.32 14.52 0.71
C ALA A 171 -1.11 15.06 0.58
N GLY A 172 -2.09 14.17 0.76
CA GLY A 172 -3.50 14.44 0.49
C GLY A 172 -3.94 13.89 -0.86
N LEU A 173 -5.17 13.38 -0.91
CA LEU A 173 -5.77 12.86 -2.15
C LEU A 173 -6.20 13.98 -3.10
N LEU A 174 -6.76 15.07 -2.57
CA LEU A 174 -7.33 16.18 -3.33
C LEU A 174 -6.85 17.54 -2.81
N ASP A 175 -6.82 17.68 -1.48
CA ASP A 175 -6.43 18.91 -0.79
C ASP A 175 -5.15 18.70 0.03
N ALA A 176 -4.63 19.77 0.65
CA ALA A 176 -3.38 19.70 1.38
C ALA A 176 -3.52 18.86 2.67
N SER A 177 -2.53 18.01 2.90
CA SER A 177 -2.41 17.24 4.14
C SER A 177 -0.99 17.27 4.69
N GLY A 178 -0.84 16.86 5.94
CA GLY A 178 0.46 16.78 6.56
C GLY A 178 0.45 16.34 8.01
N LEU A 179 1.51 16.71 8.72
CA LEU A 179 1.68 16.40 10.14
C LEU A 179 1.38 17.62 10.98
N ALA A 180 0.83 17.42 12.17
CA ALA A 180 0.61 18.44 13.17
C ALA A 180 1.26 18.02 14.49
N TYR A 181 1.87 18.98 15.16
CA TYR A 181 2.41 18.81 16.51
C TYR A 181 1.65 19.72 17.47
N SER A 182 1.14 19.15 18.56
CA SER A 182 0.48 19.89 19.63
C SER A 182 0.72 19.22 20.99
N ARG A 183 1.15 20.01 21.98
CA ARG A 183 1.26 19.56 23.38
C ARG A 183 -0.10 19.43 24.09
N LYS A 184 -1.13 20.06 23.51
CA LYS A 184 -2.50 19.95 23.99
C LYS A 184 -3.22 18.96 23.10
N GLU A 185 -4.03 18.14 23.73
CA GLU A 185 -4.88 17.21 23.00
C GLU A 185 -5.79 17.98 22.03
N LEU A 186 -5.72 17.62 20.75
CA LEU A 186 -6.58 18.18 19.72
C LEU A 186 -7.81 17.30 19.52
N PRO A 187 -9.00 17.90 19.32
CA PRO A 187 -10.17 17.14 18.87
C PRO A 187 -9.87 16.42 17.57
N THR A 188 -10.15 15.11 17.52
CA THR A 188 -9.99 14.30 16.30
C THR A 188 -11.32 14.16 15.58
N ASP A 189 -11.27 13.88 14.27
CA ASP A 189 -12.44 13.55 13.44
C ASP A 189 -13.52 14.64 13.37
N VAL A 190 -13.18 15.86 13.79
CA VAL A 190 -14.06 17.02 13.78
C VAL A 190 -13.32 18.24 13.26
N PHE A 191 -14.07 19.15 12.63
CA PHE A 191 -13.54 20.45 12.25
C PHE A 191 -13.24 21.29 13.49
N VAL A 192 -11.99 21.73 13.62
CA VAL A 192 -11.58 22.59 14.71
C VAL A 192 -11.82 24.05 14.32
N GLU A 193 -12.69 24.74 15.07
CA GLU A 193 -12.99 26.15 14.83
C GLU A 193 -11.72 27.01 14.84
N GLY A 194 -11.55 27.86 13.83
CA GLY A 194 -10.37 28.72 13.70
C GLY A 194 -9.15 28.08 13.03
N HIS A 195 -9.19 26.79 12.67
CA HIS A 195 -8.08 26.11 12.01
C HIS A 195 -8.24 25.99 10.48
N GLY A 196 -9.33 26.53 9.94
CA GLY A 196 -9.54 26.67 8.49
C GLY A 196 -10.01 25.40 7.79
N GLY A 197 -11.04 24.73 8.33
CA GLY A 197 -11.62 23.56 7.65
C GLY A 197 -10.75 22.29 7.71
N VAL A 198 -9.83 22.22 8.68
CA VAL A 198 -8.97 21.05 8.86
C VAL A 198 -9.53 20.08 9.89
N VAL A 199 -9.31 18.79 9.64
CA VAL A 199 -9.57 17.68 10.57
C VAL A 199 -8.23 17.09 10.99
N TYR A 200 -8.12 16.70 12.26
CA TYR A 200 -6.95 16.04 12.82
C TYR A 200 -7.25 14.58 13.11
N GLU A 201 -6.25 13.71 12.94
CA GLU A 201 -6.29 12.34 13.44
C GLU A 201 -5.05 12.10 14.29
N HIS A 202 -5.21 11.40 15.41
CA HIS A 202 -4.07 11.15 16.32
C HIS A 202 -3.16 10.06 15.77
N ILE A 203 -1.84 10.27 15.84
CA ILE A 203 -0.85 9.28 15.39
C ILE A 203 -0.18 8.62 16.61
N SER A 204 0.58 9.41 17.37
CA SER A 204 1.36 8.95 18.53
C SER A 204 1.88 10.15 19.31
N GLY A 205 1.81 10.08 20.65
CA GLY A 205 2.27 11.16 21.52
C GLY A 205 1.58 12.50 21.19
N ASP A 206 2.38 13.54 20.97
CA ASP A 206 1.94 14.90 20.62
C ASP A 206 1.71 15.09 19.10
N TRP A 207 1.79 14.02 18.30
CA TRP A 207 1.72 14.06 16.84
C TRP A 207 0.36 13.62 16.29
N TYR A 208 -0.10 14.39 15.32
CA TYR A 208 -1.37 14.22 14.62
C TYR A 208 -1.13 14.26 13.11
N SER A 209 -1.97 13.59 12.33
CA SER A 209 -2.16 13.92 10.91
C SER A 209 -3.15 15.08 10.82
N TRP A 210 -3.07 15.88 9.77
CA TRP A 210 -4.13 16.82 9.43
C TRP A 210 -4.42 16.77 7.94
N SER A 211 -5.69 16.98 7.60
CA SER A 211 -6.17 17.07 6.22
C SER A 211 -7.16 18.21 6.09
N GLU A 212 -7.08 18.91 4.97
CA GLU A 212 -8.07 19.91 4.54
C GLU A 212 -9.21 19.21 3.77
N TYR A 213 -10.44 19.74 3.90
CA TYR A 213 -11.68 19.22 3.28
C TYR A 213 -12.56 20.34 2.74
#